data_AF-A0AAD6J2B3-F1
#
_entry.id   AF-A0AAD6J2B3-F1
#
_cell.length_a   1.000
_cell.length_b   1.000
_cell.length_c   1.000
_cell.angle_alpha   90.00
_cell.angle_beta   90.00
_cell.angle_gamma   90.00
#
_symmetry.space_group_name_H-M   'P 1'
#
loop_
_entity.id
_entity.type
_entity.pdbx_description
1 polymer ?
#
loop_
_entity_poly.entity_id
_entity_poly.type
_entity_poly.pdbx_seq_one_letter_code
_entity_poly.pdbx_strand_id
1 'polypeptide(L)'
;MVHVAFLAHALLELPPSLTLLFSPLSLLPPSPPDATKRPETTTSIQPGMVPAAAVTPMLRQYGAILLCSSIFALLLAITPDTILLTFPFDGNLVSSVGTRWTVHGVTAGALAGYHVLTMCRAYGRIRCGERAVVLAGGKGLGGPGVHLAAHAVVGGLLSWFAVR
;
A
#
# COMPACT_ATOMS: atom_id res chain seq x y z
N MET A 1 14.40 11.55 -18.68
CA MET A 1 14.62 11.92 -17.25
C MET A 1 13.96 10.86 -16.40
N VAL A 2 14.51 10.53 -15.23
CA VAL A 2 13.87 9.58 -14.31
C VAL A 2 12.99 10.35 -13.33
N HIS A 3 11.72 9.98 -13.23
CA HIS A 3 10.76 10.58 -12.31
C HIS A 3 10.89 9.92 -10.92
N VAL A 4 11.68 10.56 -10.05
CA VAL A 4 12.05 10.04 -8.72
C VAL A 4 10.85 9.66 -7.85
N ALA A 5 9.73 10.39 -7.94
CA ALA A 5 8.52 10.11 -7.17
C ALA A 5 7.94 8.71 -7.48
N PHE A 6 7.83 8.36 -8.76
CA PHE A 6 7.35 7.04 -9.18
C PHE A 6 8.35 5.93 -8.88
N LEU A 7 9.65 6.19 -9.03
CA LEU A 7 10.69 5.23 -8.67
C LEU A 7 10.64 4.92 -7.17
N ALA A 8 10.52 5.95 -6.32
CA ALA A 8 10.42 5.78 -4.88
C ALA A 8 9.16 4.99 -4.48
N HIS A 9 8.02 5.27 -5.11
CA HIS A 9 6.79 4.50 -4.92
C HIS A 9 6.97 3.02 -5.29
N ALA A 10 7.50 2.74 -6.48
CA ALA A 10 7.74 1.37 -6.94
C ALA A 10 8.68 0.60 -6.01
N LEU A 11 9.78 1.23 -5.57
CA LEU A 11 10.75 0.59 -4.67
C LEU A 11 10.19 0.34 -3.27
N LEU A 12 9.29 1.21 -2.79
CA LEU A 12 8.64 1.03 -1.50
C LEU A 12 7.64 -0.13 -1.52
N GLU A 13 6.86 -0.26 -2.59
CA GLU A 13 5.76 -1.24 -2.68
C GLU A 13 6.18 -2.62 -3.21
N LEU A 14 7.32 -2.71 -3.91
CA LEU A 14 7.79 -3.96 -4.50
C LEU A 14 8.13 -5.06 -3.45
N PRO A 15 8.85 -4.79 -2.34
CA PRO A 15 9.11 -5.83 -1.34
C PRO A 15 7.83 -6.42 -0.69
N PRO A 16 6.87 -5.62 -0.19
CA PRO A 16 5.65 -6.18 0.37
C PRO A 16 4.76 -6.84 -0.70
N SER A 17 4.75 -6.36 -1.94
CA SER A 17 3.98 -7.01 -3.02
C SER A 17 4.48 -8.42 -3.31
N LEU A 18 5.80 -8.60 -3.40
CA LEU A 18 6.42 -9.92 -3.61
C LEU A 18 6.19 -10.83 -2.40
N THR A 19 6.29 -10.29 -1.18
CA THR A 19 6.04 -11.04 0.05
C THR A 19 4.60 -11.54 0.12
N LEU A 20 3.61 -10.69 -0.17
CA LEU A 20 2.20 -11.07 -0.19
C LEU A 20 1.88 -12.09 -1.28
N LEU A 21 2.54 -12.00 -2.43
CA LEU A 21 2.30 -12.90 -3.55
C LEU A 21 2.88 -14.31 -3.31
N PHE A 22 4.14 -14.38 -2.86
CA PHE A 22 4.87 -15.64 -2.75
C PHE A 22 4.89 -16.23 -1.34
N SER A 23 4.71 -15.42 -0.31
CA SER A 23 4.74 -15.83 1.11
C SER A 23 3.70 -15.10 1.96
N PRO A 24 2.41 -15.12 1.59
CA PRO A 24 1.36 -14.32 2.24
C PRO A 24 1.25 -14.56 3.76
N LEU A 25 1.53 -15.79 4.19
CA LEU A 25 1.42 -16.19 5.60
C LEU A 25 2.59 -15.73 6.47
N SER A 26 3.71 -15.27 5.88
CA SER A 26 4.85 -14.76 6.66
C SER A 26 4.53 -13.44 7.38
N LEU A 27 3.47 -12.76 6.97
CA LEU A 27 2.98 -11.51 7.55
C LEU A 27 1.93 -11.72 8.64
N LEU A 28 1.44 -12.95 8.81
CA LEU A 28 0.52 -13.28 9.89
C LEU A 28 1.34 -13.61 11.15
N PRO A 29 0.88 -13.18 12.34
CA PRO A 29 1.47 -13.65 13.59
C PRO A 29 1.37 -15.19 13.64
N PRO A 30 2.38 -15.88 14.20
CA PRO A 30 2.32 -17.32 14.35
C PRO A 30 1.07 -17.68 15.16
N SER A 31 0.35 -18.74 14.74
CA SER A 31 -0.74 -19.28 15.54
C SER A 31 -0.21 -19.58 16.95
N PRO A 32 -0.97 -19.23 18.01
CA PRO A 32 -0.58 -19.62 19.35
C PRO A 32 -0.36 -21.14 19.38
N PRO A 33 0.68 -21.64 20.07
CA PRO A 33 0.91 -23.06 20.18
C PRO A 33 -0.35 -23.70 20.78
N ASP A 34 -0.85 -24.76 20.13
CA ASP A 34 -1.98 -25.55 20.62
C ASP A 34 -1.71 -25.94 22.08
N ALA A 35 -2.36 -25.23 23.00
CA ALA A 35 -2.36 -25.56 24.40
C ALA A 35 -3.20 -26.83 24.56
N THR A 36 -2.50 -27.95 24.41
CA THR A 36 -2.82 -29.23 25.05
C THR A 36 -4.10 -29.91 24.56
N LYS A 37 -3.91 -31.08 23.95
CA LYS A 37 -4.89 -32.16 23.81
C LYS A 37 -5.76 -32.28 25.08
N ARG A 38 -6.98 -31.75 25.05
CA ARG A 38 -8.07 -32.18 25.94
C ARG A 38 -9.19 -32.70 25.04
N PRO A 39 -9.55 -33.99 25.12
CA PRO A 39 -10.68 -34.51 24.36
C PRO A 39 -11.95 -34.01 25.05
N GLU A 40 -12.41 -32.81 24.67
CA GLU A 40 -13.75 -32.35 25.02
C GLU A 40 -14.61 -32.33 23.76
N THR A 41 -15.49 -33.32 23.72
CA THR A 41 -16.58 -33.52 22.78
C THR A 41 -17.58 -32.37 22.89
N THR A 42 -17.23 -31.21 22.34
CA THR A 42 -18.21 -30.14 22.09
C THR A 42 -17.72 -29.31 20.93
N THR A 43 -18.48 -29.31 19.84
CA THR A 43 -18.27 -28.48 18.65
C THR A 43 -18.50 -27.01 19.02
N SER A 44 -17.59 -26.44 19.79
CA SER A 44 -17.51 -25.00 20.03
C SER A 44 -16.85 -24.38 18.81
N ILE A 45 -17.66 -23.79 17.93
CA ILE A 45 -17.17 -22.92 16.86
C ILE A 45 -16.46 -21.75 17.56
N GLN A 46 -15.13 -21.76 17.63
CA GLN A 46 -14.40 -20.59 18.11
C GLN A 46 -14.65 -19.44 17.12
N PRO A 47 -15.28 -18.33 17.56
CA PRO A 47 -15.43 -17.17 16.72
C PRO A 47 -14.07 -16.47 16.64
N GLY A 48 -13.46 -16.44 15.45
CA GLY A 48 -12.37 -15.48 15.19
C GLY A 48 -11.15 -16.00 14.45
N MET A 49 -10.99 -17.31 14.24
CA MET A 49 -9.91 -17.80 13.39
C MET A 49 -10.41 -17.96 11.96
N VAL A 50 -10.22 -16.93 11.14
CA VAL A 50 -10.33 -17.09 9.69
C VAL A 50 -9.25 -18.09 9.28
N PRO A 51 -9.60 -19.24 8.67
CA PRO A 51 -8.60 -20.24 8.30
C PRO A 51 -7.54 -19.61 7.41
N ALA A 52 -6.26 -19.91 7.64
CA ALA A 52 -5.16 -19.43 6.79
C ALA A 52 -5.43 -19.73 5.30
N ALA A 53 -6.13 -20.84 5.01
CA ALA A 53 -6.61 -21.22 3.69
C ALA A 53 -7.55 -20.19 3.04
N ALA A 54 -8.39 -19.49 3.83
CA ALA A 54 -9.32 -18.48 3.34
C ALA A 54 -8.66 -17.11 3.16
N VAL A 55 -7.65 -16.76 3.96
CA VAL A 55 -6.95 -15.46 3.88
C VAL A 55 -5.87 -15.42 2.80
N THR A 56 -5.22 -16.57 2.53
CA THR A 56 -4.15 -16.70 1.51
C THR A 56 -4.54 -16.15 0.13
N PRO A 57 -5.68 -16.52 -0.49
CA PRO A 57 -6.02 -16.01 -1.82
C PRO A 57 -6.25 -14.50 -1.81
N MET A 58 -6.85 -13.95 -0.76
CA MET A 58 -7.04 -12.50 -0.62
C MET A 58 -5.69 -11.78 -0.53
N LEU A 59 -4.77 -12.26 0.31
CA LEU A 59 -3.43 -11.66 0.44
C LEU A 59 -2.65 -11.72 -0.88
N ARG A 60 -2.75 -12.83 -1.63
CA ARG A 60 -2.13 -12.93 -2.95
C ARG A 60 -2.73 -11.96 -3.96
N GLN A 61 -4.06 -11.77 -3.93
CA GLN A 61 -4.72 -10.78 -4.77
C GLN A 61 -4.23 -9.36 -4.45
N TYR A 62 -4.14 -9.01 -3.16
CA TYR A 62 -3.55 -7.74 -2.75
C TYR A 62 -2.08 -7.59 -3.19
N GLY A 63 -1.27 -8.65 -3.04
CA GLY A 63 0.11 -8.68 -3.52
C GLY A 63 0.22 -8.46 -5.03
N ALA A 64 -0.66 -9.07 -5.82
CA ALA A 64 -0.71 -8.88 -7.27
C ALA A 64 -1.09 -7.43 -7.65
N ILE A 65 -2.07 -6.83 -6.96
CA ILE A 65 -2.46 -5.43 -7.20
C ILE A 65 -1.29 -4.49 -6.91
N LEU A 66 -0.62 -4.66 -5.77
CA LEU A 66 0.56 -3.85 -5.41
C LEU A 66 1.71 -4.05 -6.41
N LEU A 67 1.92 -5.27 -6.89
CA LEU A 67 2.95 -5.56 -7.89
C LEU A 67 2.63 -4.86 -9.22
N CYS A 68 1.38 -4.93 -9.68
CA CYS A 68 0.94 -4.23 -10.88
C CYS A 68 1.11 -2.71 -10.73
N SER A 69 0.74 -2.14 -9.58
CA SER A 69 0.96 -0.72 -9.26
C SER A 69 2.45 -0.36 -9.32
N SER A 70 3.31 -1.18 -8.72
CA SER A 70 4.76 -0.98 -8.69
C SER A 70 5.38 -1.05 -10.08
N ILE A 71 4.96 -2.01 -10.91
CA ILE A 71 5.41 -2.12 -12.31
C ILE A 71 4.97 -0.89 -13.10
N PHE A 72 3.71 -0.49 -12.97
CA PHE A 72 3.19 0.68 -13.66
C PHE A 72 3.93 1.97 -13.25
N ALA A 73 4.17 2.15 -11.95
CA ALA A 73 4.98 3.25 -11.45
C ALA A 73 6.42 3.19 -11.97
N LEU A 74 7.05 2.02 -12.05
CA LEU A 74 8.39 1.89 -12.63
C LEU A 74 8.41 2.29 -14.12
N LEU A 75 7.38 1.92 -14.89
CA LEU A 75 7.23 2.36 -16.28
C LEU A 75 7.05 3.88 -16.37
N LEU A 76 6.22 4.48 -15.52
CA LEU A 76 6.08 5.93 -15.44
C LEU A 76 7.36 6.63 -15.00
N ALA A 77 8.18 5.98 -14.17
CA ALA A 77 9.45 6.52 -13.72
C ALA A 77 10.45 6.75 -14.88
N ILE A 78 10.37 5.95 -15.94
CA ILE A 78 11.32 5.99 -17.07
C ILE A 78 10.71 6.55 -18.36
N THR A 79 9.40 6.72 -18.42
CA THR A 79 8.70 7.29 -19.60
C THR A 79 8.60 8.80 -19.50
N PRO A 80 8.69 9.51 -20.64
CA PRO A 80 8.59 10.95 -20.65
C PRO A 80 7.18 11.43 -20.30
N ASP A 81 7.11 12.51 -19.52
CA ASP A 81 5.88 13.19 -19.12
C ASP A 81 5.32 14.07 -20.24
N THR A 82 4.89 13.42 -21.32
CA THR A 82 4.42 14.11 -22.54
C THR A 82 3.01 13.70 -22.96
N ILE A 83 2.43 12.68 -22.33
CA ILE A 83 1.09 12.19 -22.66
C ILE A 83 0.06 13.09 -22.00
N LEU A 84 -0.48 14.03 -22.78
CA LEU A 84 -1.53 14.95 -22.36
C LEU A 84 -2.90 14.27 -22.34
N LEU A 85 -3.67 14.51 -21.30
CA LEU A 85 -5.06 14.10 -21.19
C LEU A 85 -5.95 15.26 -21.67
N THR A 86 -6.59 15.07 -22.81
CA THR A 86 -7.64 15.96 -23.29
C THR A 86 -8.96 15.57 -22.67
N PHE A 87 -9.50 16.40 -21.78
CA PHE A 87 -10.85 16.23 -21.27
C PHE A 87 -11.84 16.91 -22.23
N PRO A 88 -12.92 16.24 -22.66
CA PRO A 88 -13.91 16.81 -23.58
C PRO A 88 -14.84 17.86 -22.92
N PHE A 89 -14.47 18.44 -21.77
CA PHE A 89 -15.27 19.46 -21.08
C PHE A 89 -14.97 20.87 -21.61
N ASP A 90 -15.12 21.06 -22.91
CA ASP A 90 -15.27 22.40 -23.51
C ASP A 90 -16.73 22.84 -23.33
N GLY A 91 -16.99 23.47 -22.19
CA GLY A 91 -18.32 23.96 -21.84
C GLY A 91 -18.31 24.85 -20.60
N ASN A 92 -17.50 25.91 -20.61
CA ASN A 92 -17.65 27.06 -19.72
C ASN A 92 -17.53 26.83 -18.20
N LEU A 93 -16.45 26.21 -17.71
CA LEU A 93 -16.02 26.48 -16.33
C LEU A 93 -14.50 26.43 -16.19
N VAL A 94 -13.91 27.64 -16.13
CA VAL A 94 -12.55 27.93 -15.61
C VAL A 94 -11.38 27.60 -16.54
N SER A 95 -11.29 28.36 -17.63
CA SER A 95 -10.08 28.52 -18.47
C SER A 95 -8.98 29.38 -17.81
N SER A 96 -8.79 29.30 -16.48
CA SER A 96 -7.85 30.20 -15.77
C SER A 96 -6.72 29.52 -15.00
N VAL A 97 -6.46 28.23 -15.19
CA VAL A 97 -5.19 27.64 -14.76
C VAL A 97 -4.67 26.73 -15.87
N GLY A 98 -3.57 27.13 -16.50
CA GLY A 98 -2.91 26.41 -17.59
C GLY A 98 -2.22 25.11 -17.16
N THR A 99 -2.84 24.32 -16.27
CA THR A 99 -2.34 23.01 -15.87
C THR A 99 -2.71 21.99 -16.94
N ARG A 100 -1.75 21.72 -17.83
CA ARG A 100 -1.78 20.57 -18.72
C ARG A 100 -1.77 19.30 -17.86
N TRP A 101 -2.91 18.62 -17.75
CA TRP A 101 -2.98 17.34 -17.07
C TRP A 101 -2.30 16.28 -17.92
N THR A 102 -1.23 15.69 -17.40
CA THR A 102 -0.57 14.55 -18.02
C THR A 102 -0.99 13.24 -17.35
N VAL A 103 -0.76 12.12 -18.03
CA VAL A 103 -0.92 10.78 -17.42
C VAL A 103 -0.09 10.69 -16.13
N HIS A 104 1.14 11.22 -16.12
CA HIS A 104 1.97 11.25 -14.92
C HIS A 104 1.35 12.12 -13.82
N GLY A 105 0.91 13.35 -14.13
CA GLY A 105 0.31 14.23 -13.13
C GLY A 105 -0.93 13.61 -12.47
N VAL A 106 -1.84 13.06 -13.28
CA VAL A 106 -3.05 12.39 -12.77
C VAL A 106 -2.70 11.14 -11.96
N THR A 107 -1.77 10.31 -12.45
CA THR A 107 -1.36 9.10 -11.72
C THR A 107 -0.69 9.48 -10.40
N ALA A 108 0.19 10.47 -10.39
CA ALA A 108 0.86 10.96 -9.18
C ALA A 108 -0.16 11.47 -8.16
N GLY A 109 -1.16 12.23 -8.61
CA GLY A 109 -2.26 12.70 -7.74
C GLY A 109 -3.07 11.54 -7.15
N ALA A 110 -3.41 10.54 -7.98
CA ALA A 110 -4.14 9.35 -7.51
C ALA A 110 -3.33 8.53 -6.48
N LEU A 111 -2.05 8.29 -6.75
CA LEU A 111 -1.15 7.58 -5.83
C LEU A 111 -0.91 8.37 -4.54
N ALA A 112 -0.77 9.70 -4.63
CA ALA A 112 -0.69 10.56 -3.46
C ALA A 112 -1.94 10.44 -2.58
N GLY A 113 -3.13 10.47 -3.18
CA GLY A 113 -4.40 10.26 -2.48
C GLY A 113 -4.47 8.90 -1.78
N TYR A 114 -4.02 7.84 -2.44
CA TYR A 114 -3.90 6.51 -1.82
C TYR A 114 -2.98 6.54 -0.58
N HIS A 115 -1.82 7.19 -0.65
CA HIS A 115 -0.92 7.30 0.49
C HIS A 115 -1.49 8.12 1.64
N VAL A 116 -2.28 9.16 1.36
CA VAL A 116 -3.00 9.89 2.43
C VAL A 116 -3.93 8.95 3.19
N LEU A 117 -4.66 8.08 2.49
CA LEU A 117 -5.53 7.09 3.14
C LEU A 117 -4.74 6.09 4.00
N THR A 118 -3.60 5.59 3.52
CA THR A 118 -2.75 4.67 4.31
C THR A 118 -2.15 5.37 5.53
N MET A 119 -1.74 6.63 5.40
CA MET A 119 -1.28 7.46 6.51
C MET A 119 -2.38 7.66 7.56
N CYS A 120 -3.61 8.01 7.15
CA CYS A 120 -4.74 8.17 8.07
C CYS A 120 -5.03 6.86 8.84
N ARG A 121 -4.99 5.71 8.16
CA ARG A 121 -5.16 4.40 8.80
C ARG A 121 -4.05 4.09 9.79
N ALA A 122 -2.79 4.35 9.43
CA ALA A 122 -1.65 4.14 10.31
C ALA A 122 -1.69 5.05 11.54
N TYR A 123 -2.06 6.32 11.35
CA TYR A 123 -2.27 7.26 12.45
C TYR A 123 -3.38 6.80 13.39
N GLY A 124 -4.51 6.31 12.86
CA GLY A 124 -5.58 5.72 13.67
C GLY A 124 -5.09 4.56 14.55
N ARG A 125 -4.27 3.66 13.99
CA ARG A 125 -3.65 2.54 14.74
C ARG A 125 -2.74 3.03 15.87
N ILE A 126 -1.91 4.05 15.61
CA ILE A 126 -1.05 4.68 16.63
C ILE A 126 -1.90 5.29 17.75
N ARG A 127 -2.98 5.99 17.39
CA ARG A 127 -3.90 6.61 18.36
C ARG A 127 -4.64 5.58 19.22
N CYS A 128 -4.91 4.40 18.68
CA CYS A 128 -5.46 3.26 19.43
C CYS A 128 -4.40 2.50 20.26
N GLY A 129 -3.16 2.96 20.30
CA GLY A 129 -2.09 2.37 21.11
C GLY A 129 -1.40 1.16 20.47
N GLU A 130 -1.62 0.89 19.19
CA GLU A 130 -0.94 -0.20 18.50
C GLU A 130 0.57 0.07 18.39
N ARG A 131 1.37 -0.92 18.79
CA ARG A 131 2.83 -0.84 18.80
C ARG A 131 3.43 -1.74 17.71
N ALA A 132 4.70 -1.56 17.43
CA ALA A 132 5.41 -2.40 16.47
C ALA A 132 5.33 -3.88 16.88
N VAL A 133 5.00 -4.74 15.91
CA VAL A 133 5.09 -6.18 16.10
C VAL A 133 6.57 -6.56 16.09
N VAL A 134 7.08 -6.94 17.26
CA VAL A 134 8.42 -7.49 17.41
C VAL A 134 8.31 -8.99 17.14
N LEU A 135 8.83 -9.46 16.01
CA LEU A 135 8.90 -10.91 15.76
C LEU A 135 9.85 -11.57 16.77
N ALA A 136 9.59 -12.83 17.10
CA ALA A 136 10.48 -13.67 17.91
C ALA A 136 11.88 -13.68 17.26
N GLY A 137 12.83 -12.98 17.86
CA GLY A 137 14.14 -12.66 17.27
C GLY A 137 14.51 -11.17 17.28
N GLY A 138 13.64 -10.29 17.79
CA GLY A 138 13.96 -8.88 18.06
C GLY A 138 13.96 -7.95 16.85
N LYS A 139 13.82 -8.48 15.63
CA LYS A 139 13.65 -7.69 14.40
C LYS A 139 12.17 -7.35 14.22
N GLY A 140 11.80 -6.09 14.47
CA GLY A 140 10.44 -5.63 14.23
C GLY A 140 10.17 -5.40 12.73
N LEU A 141 8.99 -5.79 12.23
CA LEU A 141 8.55 -5.58 10.83
C LEU A 141 8.17 -4.11 10.51
N GLY A 142 8.62 -3.16 11.34
CA GLY A 142 8.16 -1.78 11.31
C GLY A 142 6.74 -1.68 11.89
N GLY A 143 6.58 -0.87 12.94
CA GLY A 143 5.27 -0.59 13.50
C GLY A 143 4.45 0.37 12.64
N PRO A 144 3.22 0.72 13.07
CA PRO A 144 2.40 1.69 12.37
C PRO A 144 3.11 3.06 12.22
N GLY A 145 4.07 3.41 13.08
CA GLY A 145 4.92 4.59 12.92
C GLY A 145 5.88 4.54 11.73
N VAL A 146 6.56 3.41 11.49
CA VAL A 146 7.44 3.25 10.31
C VAL A 146 6.62 3.26 9.03
N HIS A 147 5.47 2.58 9.06
CA HIS A 147 4.50 2.58 7.97
C HIS A 147 4.01 4.00 7.64
N LEU A 148 3.66 4.79 8.67
CA LEU A 148 3.27 6.20 8.50
C LEU A 148 4.39 7.03 7.87
N ALA A 149 5.63 6.90 8.37
CA ALA A 149 6.77 7.66 7.86
C ALA A 149 7.08 7.32 6.39
N ALA A 150 7.08 6.04 6.02
CA ALA A 150 7.32 5.61 4.65
C ALA A 150 6.29 6.19 3.67
N HIS A 151 5.01 6.14 4.03
CA HIS A 151 3.94 6.69 3.18
C HIS A 151 3.92 8.23 3.18
N ALA A 152 4.34 8.89 4.26
CA ALA A 152 4.47 10.36 4.27
C ALA A 152 5.53 10.86 3.29
N VAL A 153 6.69 10.18 3.24
CA VAL A 153 7.77 10.54 2.31
C VAL A 153 7.32 10.34 0.86
N VAL A 154 6.82 9.14 0.52
CA VAL A 154 6.42 8.82 -0.86
C VAL A 154 5.19 9.63 -1.29
N GLY A 155 4.19 9.76 -0.41
CA GLY A 155 3.00 10.57 -0.66
C GLY A 155 3.34 12.05 -0.85
N GLY A 156 4.30 12.59 -0.10
CA GLY A 156 4.80 13.95 -0.27
C GLY A 156 5.48 14.17 -1.62
N LEU A 157 6.35 13.24 -2.05
CA LEU A 157 7.01 13.30 -3.36
C LEU A 157 6.00 13.27 -4.52
N LEU A 158 4.99 12.40 -4.43
CA LEU A 158 3.94 12.28 -5.44
C LEU A 158 3.03 13.51 -5.46
N SER A 159 2.68 14.05 -4.29
CA SER A 159 1.88 15.28 -4.18
C SER A 159 2.63 16.46 -4.79
N TRP A 160 3.92 16.61 -4.47
CA TRP A 160 4.79 17.63 -5.05
C TRP A 160 4.90 17.50 -6.57
N PHE A 161 5.04 16.28 -7.08
CA PHE A 161 5.08 16.03 -8.52
C PHE A 161 3.74 16.39 -9.19
N ALA A 162 2.61 16.06 -8.57
CA ALA A 162 1.28 16.29 -9.15
C ALA A 162 0.86 17.76 -9.25
N VAL A 163 1.41 18.63 -8.39
CA VAL A 163 1.06 20.06 -8.35
C VAL A 163 2.04 20.97 -9.10
N ARG A 164 3.14 20.41 -9.59
CA ARG A 164 4.17 21.14 -10.34
C ARG A 164 3.84 21.14 -11.83
#